data_AF-A0A7J2U4J8-F1
#
_entry.id   AF-A0A7J2U4J8-F1
#
_cell.length_a   1.000
_cell.length_b   1.000
_cell.length_c   1.000
_cell.angle_alpha   90.00
_cell.angle_beta   90.00
_cell.angle_gamma   90.00
#
_symmetry.space_group_name_H-M   'P 1'
#
loop_
_entity.id
_entity.type
_entity.pdbx_description
1 polymer ?
#
loop_
_entity_poly.entity_id
_entity_poly.type
_entity_poly.pdbx_seq_one_letter_code
_entity_poly.pdbx_strand_id
1 'polypeptide(L)' 'MTTERDAIRDRGETYAKRLRGAGVPVIAVRINGTGHILYEKHGKFVNLLMTMYLRNILTHQL' A
#
# COMPACT_ATOMS: atom_id res chain seq x y z
N MET A 1 -1.11 -0.38 1.71
CA MET A 1 0.21 -0.91 2.10
C MET A 1 0.08 -1.63 3.43
N THR A 2 0.96 -2.58 3.72
CA THR A 2 1.07 -3.25 5.02
C THR A 2 2.52 -3.26 5.48
N THR A 3 2.76 -3.49 6.77
CA THR A 3 4.11 -3.75 7.29
C THR A 3 4.23 -5.19 7.78
N GLU A 4 5.43 -5.77 7.71
CA GLU A 4 5.67 -7.19 7.97
C GLU A 4 5.22 -7.63 9.37
N ARG A 5 5.47 -6.79 10.39
CA ARG A 5 5.23 -7.08 11.81
C ARG A 5 3.99 -6.36 12.33
N ASP A 6 2.98 -6.21 11.48
CA ASP A 6 1.70 -5.61 11.84
C ASP A 6 0.66 -6.68 12.19
N ALA A 7 0.00 -6.51 13.34
CA ALA A 7 -1.10 -7.38 13.76
C ALA A 7 -2.27 -7.41 12.75
N ILE A 8 -2.45 -6.35 11.96
CA ILE A 8 -3.51 -6.27 10.94
C ILE A 8 -3.02 -6.59 9.51
N ARG A 9 -1.74 -6.94 9.32
CA ARG A 9 -1.13 -7.23 8.00
C ARG A 9 -2.00 -8.16 7.16
N ASP A 10 -2.34 -9.32 7.72
CA ASP A 10 -3.01 -10.40 6.98
C ASP A 10 -4.42 -10.00 6.55
N ARG A 11 -5.12 -9.17 7.35
CA ARG A 11 -6.42 -8.60 6.97
C ARG A 11 -6.27 -7.67 5.77
N GLY A 12 -5.28 -6.77 5.80
CA GLY A 12 -5.00 -5.84 4.70
C GLY A 12 -4.64 -6.57 3.39
N GLU A 13 -3.80 -7.60 3.47
CA GLU A 13 -3.41 -8.39 2.30
C GLU A 13 -4.56 -9.25 1.75
N THR A 14 -5.38 -9.81 2.64
CA THR A 14 -6.59 -10.55 2.24
C THR A 14 -7.58 -9.64 1.52
N TYR A 15 -7.78 -8.42 2.03
CA TYR A 15 -8.65 -7.44 1.38
C TYR A 15 -8.14 -7.05 0.00
N ALA A 16 -6.83 -6.82 -0.14
CA ALA A 16 -6.22 -6.54 -1.44
C ALA A 16 -6.42 -7.68 -2.46
N LYS A 17 -6.31 -8.95 -2.01
CA LYS A 17 -6.61 -10.12 -2.85
C LYS A 17 -8.07 -10.13 -3.29
N ARG A 18 -9.02 -9.84 -2.39
CA ARG A 18 -10.46 -9.77 -2.71
C ARG A 18 -10.75 -8.69 -3.76
N LEU A 19 -10.19 -7.50 -3.59
CA LEU A 19 -10.34 -6.41 -4.56
C LEU A 19 -9.80 -6.78 -5.94
N ARG A 20 -8.62 -7.43 -5.99
CA ARG A 20 -8.07 -7.93 -7.26
C ARG A 20 -8.97 -8.99 -7.90
N GLY A 21 -9.52 -9.91 -7.10
CA GLY A 21 -10.47 -10.91 -7.59
C GLY A 21 -11.78 -10.31 -8.12
N ALA A 22 -12.16 -9.13 -7.63
CA ALA A 22 -13.31 -8.37 -8.11
C ALA A 22 -12.99 -7.45 -9.31
N GLY A 23 -11.79 -7.56 -9.90
CA GLY A 23 -11.39 -6.72 -11.05
C GLY A 23 -11.05 -5.27 -10.68
N VAL A 24 -10.97 -4.92 -9.40
CA VAL A 24 -10.55 -3.58 -8.96
C VAL A 24 -9.04 -3.45 -9.16
N PRO A 25 -8.53 -2.40 -9.83
CA PRO A 25 -7.10 -2.13 -9.91
C PRO A 25 -6.52 -1.88 -8.50
N VAL A 26 -5.53 -2.70 -8.10
CA VAL A 26 -4.94 -2.65 -6.75
C VAL A 26 -3.43 -2.72 -6.80
N ILE A 27 -2.79 -1.75 -6.15
CA ILE A 27 -1.36 -1.79 -5.81
C ILE A 27 -1.24 -2.17 -4.33
N ALA A 28 -0.67 -3.35 -4.06
CA ALA A 28 -0.44 -3.85 -2.71
C ALA A 28 1.07 -4.06 -2.49
N VAL A 29 1.61 -3.40 -1.48
CA VAL A 29 3.03 -3.46 -1.11
C VAL A 29 3.14 -3.82 0.37
N ARG A 30 4.00 -4.79 0.69
CA ARG A 30 4.45 -5.13 2.04
C ARG A 30 5.80 -4.47 2.29
N ILE A 31 5.92 -3.75 3.40
CA ILE A 31 7.17 -3.17 3.86
C ILE A 31 7.79 -4.11 4.89
N ASN A 32 8.93 -4.71 4.54
CA ASN A 32 9.64 -5.64 5.42
C ASN A 32 10.41 -4.91 6.53
N GLY A 33 10.71 -5.63 7.62
CA GLY A 33 11.47 -5.13 8.76
C GLY A 33 10.76 -4.11 9.65
N THR A 34 9.48 -3.78 9.36
CA THR A 34 8.74 -2.69 10.00
C THR A 34 7.45 -3.19 10.70
N GLY A 35 7.00 -2.49 11.74
CA GLY A 35 5.75 -2.76 12.48
C GLY A 35 4.60 -1.77 12.16
N HIS A 36 3.48 -1.87 12.89
CA HIS A 36 2.23 -1.10 12.63
C HIS A 36 2.43 0.42 12.54
N ILE A 37 3.36 0.95 13.34
CA ILE A 37 3.75 2.37 13.29
C ILE A 37 4.94 2.48 12.34
N LEU A 38 4.69 3.06 11.16
CA LEU A 38 5.73 3.43 10.21
C LEU A 38 6.59 4.53 10.86
N TYR A 39 7.77 4.17 11.37
CA TYR A 39 8.76 5.15 11.82
C TYR A 39 9.05 6.16 10.70
N GLU A 40 9.30 7.44 11.03
CA GLU A 40 9.46 8.55 10.07
C GLU A 40 10.36 8.24 8.87
N LYS A 41 11.43 7.46 9.08
CA LYS A 41 12.34 7.01 8.01
C LYS A 41 11.63 6.22 6.89
N HIS A 42 10.61 5.43 7.23
CA HIS A 42 9.78 4.70 6.27
C HIS A 42 8.59 5.53 5.78
N GLY A 43 8.19 6.57 6.52
CA GLY A 43 7.11 7.49 6.13
C GLY A 43 7.39 8.22 4.81
N LYS A 44 8.64 8.65 4.56
CA LYS A 44 9.02 9.30 3.29
C LYS A 44 8.81 8.38 2.07
N PHE A 45 9.14 7.10 2.20
CA PHE A 45 8.95 6.11 1.13
C PHE A 45 7.46 5.92 0.83
N VAL A 46 6.63 5.79 1.87
CA VAL A 46 5.17 5.66 1.72
C VAL A 46 4.57 6.89 1.05
N ASN A 47 4.99 8.09 1.45
CA ASN A 47 4.54 9.34 0.84
C ASN A 47 4.91 9.41 -0.65
N LEU A 48 6.13 9.02 -1.02
CA LEU A 48 6.55 9.00 -2.42
C LEU A 48 5.67 8.05 -3.25
N LEU A 49 5.41 6.85 -2.76
CA LEU A 49 4.61 5.85 -3.46
C LEU A 49 3.15 6.31 -3.61
N MET A 50 2.59 6.99 -2.60
CA MET A 50 1.27 7.62 -2.69
C MET A 50 1.27 8.75 -3.73
N THR A 51 2.28 9.61 -3.75
CA THR A 51 2.41 10.67 -4.76
C THR A 51 2.49 10.10 -6.16
N MET A 52 3.25 9.02 -6.38
CA MET A 52 3.34 8.35 -7.68
C MET A 52 2.01 7.73 -8.10
N TYR A 53 1.29 7.09 -7.17
CA TYR A 53 -0.04 6.52 -7.43
C TYR A 53 -1.06 7.60 -7.82
N LEU A 54 -1.13 8.68 -7.04
CA LEU A 54 -2.02 9.80 -7.32
C LEU A 54 -1.68 10.47 -8.64
N ARG A 55 -0.39 10.71 -8.91
CA ARG A 55 0.06 11.24 -10.20
C ARG A 55 -0.39 10.33 -11.35
N ASN A 56 -0.18 9.01 -11.22
CA ASN A 56 -0.56 8.05 -12.25
C ASN A 56 -2.07 8.08 -12.55
N ILE A 57 -2.92 8.17 -11.52
CA ILE A 57 -4.36 8.33 -11.70
C ILE A 57 -4.67 9.64 -12.42
N LEU A 58 -4.15 10.77 -11.92
CA LEU A 58 -4.43 12.09 -12.48
C LEU A 58 -3.96 12.24 -13.93
N THR A 59 -2.88 11.57 -14.33
CA THR A 59 -2.37 11.63 -15.71
C THR A 59 -3.02 10.62 -16.67
N HIS A 60 -3.66 9.57 -16.17
CA HIS A 60 -4.35 8.56 -16.99
C HIS A 60 -5.89 8.69 -16.95
N GLN A 61 -6.41 9.73 -16.30
CA GLN A 61 -7.83 10.11 -16.32
C GLN A 61 -8.11 11.36 -17.17
N LEU A 62 -7.15 11.80 -18.00
CA LEU A 62 -7.31 12.79 -19.06
C LEU A 62 -7.10 12.14 -20.43
#